data_AF-A0A0L7QJC2-F1
#
_entry.id   AF-A0A0L7QJC2-F1
#
_cell.length_a   1.000
_cell.length_b   1.000
_cell.length_c   1.000
_cell.angle_alpha   90.00
_cell.angle_beta   90.00
_cell.angle_gamma   90.00
#
_symmetry.space_group_name_H-M   'P 1'
#
loop_
_entity.id
_entity.type
_entity.pdbx_description
1 polymer ?
#
loop_
_entity_poly.entity_id
_entity_poly.type
_entity_poly.pdbx_seq_one_letter_code
_entity_poly.pdbx_strand_id
1 'polypeptide(L)' 'YIGILRENLEVSLTKLGLENNFILEQDNDPKHTAKKTKKFFNSNHIPIIP' A
#
# COMPACT_ATOMS: atom_id res chain seq x y z
N TYR A 1 6.56 -5.76 -6.48
CA TYR A 1 5.41 -5.17 -5.76
C TYR A 1 5.84 -4.10 -4.76
N ILE A 2 6.52 -4.43 -3.66
CA ILE A 2 6.92 -3.41 -2.65
C ILE A 2 7.72 -2.23 -3.24
N GLY A 3 8.62 -2.47 -4.21
CA GLY A 3 9.35 -1.38 -4.89
C GLY A 3 8.41 -0.38 -5.57
N ILE A 4 7.42 -0.90 -6.32
CA ILE A 4 6.40 -0.08 -6.99
C ILE A 4 5.62 0.75 -5.97
N LEU A 5 5.21 0.15 -4.83
CA LEU A 5 4.51 0.89 -3.78
C LEU A 5 5.37 2.02 -3.20
N ARG A 6 6.66 1.76 -2.95
CA ARG A 6 7.58 2.79 -2.42
C ARG A 6 7.76 3.97 -3.36
N GLU A 7 7.82 3.71 -4.65
CA GLU A 7 8.04 4.74 -5.66
C GLU A 7 6.77 5.56 -5.96
N ASN A 8 5.59 4.95 -5.84
CA ASN A 8 4.36 5.53 -6.39
C ASN A 8 3.31 5.90 -5.35
N LEU A 9 3.26 5.24 -4.18
CA LEU A 9 2.14 5.41 -3.25
C LEU A 9 2.01 6.85 -2.76
N GLU A 10 3.09 7.42 -2.22
CA GLU A 10 3.09 8.80 -1.70
C GLU A 10 2.79 9.82 -2.81
N VAL A 11 3.44 9.69 -3.97
CA VAL A 11 3.22 10.57 -5.12
C VAL A 11 1.77 10.52 -5.60
N SER A 12 1.15 9.35 -5.63
CA SER A 12 -0.26 9.20 -5.97
C SER A 12 -1.17 9.83 -4.93
N LEU A 13 -0.89 9.65 -3.63
CA LEU A 13 -1.68 10.25 -2.56
C LEU A 13 -1.63 11.78 -2.62
N THR A 14 -0.46 12.38 -2.84
CA THR A 14 -0.32 13.84 -2.98
C THR A 14 -1.06 14.37 -4.20
N LYS A 15 -0.98 13.68 -5.34
CA LYS A 15 -1.71 14.07 -6.55
C LYS A 15 -3.23 14.02 -6.38
N LEU A 16 -3.71 13.14 -5.50
CA LEU A 16 -5.14 12.97 -5.21
C LEU A 16 -5.61 13.76 -3.98
N GLY A 17 -4.71 14.37 -3.22
CA GLY A 17 -5.03 15.05 -1.95
C GLY A 17 -5.52 14.11 -0.84
N LEU A 18 -4.99 12.88 -0.80
CA LEU A 18 -5.41 11.80 0.10
C LEU A 18 -4.33 11.40 1.12
N GLU A 19 -3.30 12.21 1.32
CA GLU A 19 -2.10 11.89 2.12
C GLU A 19 -2.42 11.38 3.52
N ASN A 20 -3.50 11.89 4.12
CA ASN A 20 -3.91 11.58 5.50
C ASN A 20 -5.21 10.75 5.61
N ASN A 21 -5.88 10.47 4.49
CA ASN A 21 -7.19 9.81 4.50
C ASN A 21 -7.35 8.92 3.28
N PHE A 22 -6.75 7.73 3.33
CA PHE A 22 -6.86 6.72 2.28
C PHE A 22 -6.96 5.32 2.88
N ILE A 23 -7.47 4.40 2.07
CA ILE A 23 -7.37 2.96 2.30
C ILE A 23 -6.91 2.33 0.99
N LEU A 24 -5.89 1.47 1.05
CA LEU A 24 -5.35 0.80 -0.12
C LEU A 24 -6.13 -0.50 -0.40
N GLU A 25 -6.80 -0.56 -1.54
CA GLU A 25 -7.47 -1.78 -2.03
C GLU A 25 -6.52 -2.58 -2.92
N GLN A 26 -6.49 -3.91 -2.76
CA GLN A 26 -5.70 -4.83 -3.57
C GLN A 26 -6.40 -6.19 -3.68
N ASP A 27 -6.08 -6.99 -4.70
CA ASP A 27 -6.59 -8.35 -4.85
C ASP A 27 -5.82 -9.36 -3.98
N ASN A 28 -6.43 -10.54 -3.81
CA ASN A 28 -5.87 -11.63 -3.00
C ASN A 28 -4.74 -12.42 -3.68
N ASP A 29 -4.02 -11.82 -4.65
CA ASP A 29 -2.86 -12.45 -5.28
C ASP A 29 -1.84 -12.84 -4.19
N PRO A 30 -1.26 -14.06 -4.26
CA PRO A 30 -0.23 -14.50 -3.33
C PRO A 30 0.92 -13.49 -3.12
N LYS A 31 1.26 -12.67 -4.11
CA LYS A 31 2.31 -11.63 -3.99
C LYS A 31 1.90 -10.44 -3.11
N HIS A 32 0.61 -10.12 -3.08
CA HIS A 32 0.01 -9.04 -2.28
C HIS A 32 -0.24 -9.48 -0.84
N THR A 33 -0.58 -10.76 -0.67
CA THR A 33 -0.82 -11.37 0.65
C THR A 33 0.42 -12.01 1.28
N ALA A 34 1.55 -12.05 0.57
CA ALA A 34 2.82 -12.58 1.06
C ALA A 34 3.26 -11.94 2.38
N LYS A 35 3.91 -12.72 3.26
CA LYS A 35 4.38 -12.27 4.58
C LYS A 35 5.25 -11.01 4.53
N LYS A 36 6.12 -10.90 3.51
CA LYS A 36 6.98 -9.72 3.31
C LYS A 36 6.16 -8.46 2.99
N THR A 37 5.13 -8.61 2.18
CA THR A 37 4.22 -7.53 1.78
C THR A 37 3.35 -7.09 2.95
N LYS A 38 2.74 -8.03 3.68
CA LYS A 38 1.99 -7.72 4.92
C LYS A 38 2.85 -7.01 5.96
N LYS A 39 4.10 -7.45 6.16
CA LYS A 39 5.04 -6.78 7.06
C LYS A 39 5.32 -5.33 6.61
N PHE A 40 5.47 -5.10 5.31
CA PHE A 40 5.66 -3.76 4.77
C PHE A 40 4.46 -2.84 5.08
N PHE A 41 3.22 -3.28 4.85
CA PHE A 41 2.05 -2.47 5.17
C PHE A 41 1.96 -2.12 6.66
N ASN A 42 2.15 -3.11 7.53
CA ASN A 42 2.11 -2.90 8.97
C ASN A 42 3.20 -1.93 9.46
N SER A 43 4.43 -2.05 8.96
CA SER A 43 5.53 -1.17 9.36
C SER A 43 5.37 0.27 8.88
N ASN A 44 4.62 0.51 7.80
CA ASN A 44 4.37 1.84 7.25
C ASN A 44 2.99 2.38 7.63
N HIS A 45 2.24 1.70 8.50
CA HIS A 45 0.88 2.06 8.91
C HIS A 45 -0.07 2.29 7.71
N ILE A 46 0.11 1.50 6.64
CA ILE A 46 -0.73 1.59 5.45
C ILE A 46 -2.02 0.78 5.69
N PRO A 47 -3.20 1.42 5.77
CA PRO A 47 -4.46 0.71 5.88
C PRO A 47 -4.77 -0.04 4.58
N ILE A 48 -5.14 -1.32 4.67
CA ILE A 48 -5.44 -2.16 3.51
C ILE A 48 -6.84 -2.78 3.58
N ILE A 49 -7.47 -2.96 2.42
CA ILE A 49 -8.65 -3.84 2.23
C ILE A 49 -8.25 -4.92 1.20
N PRO A 50 -8.47 -6.21 1.50
CA PRO A 50 -8.22 -7.33 0.60
C PRO A 50 -9.35 -7.61 -0.39
#